data_AF-A0A352JVY0-F1
#
_entry.id   AF-A0A352JVY0-F1
#
_cell.length_a   1.000
_cell.length_b   1.000
_cell.length_c   1.000
_cell.angle_alpha   90.00
_cell.angle_beta   90.00
_cell.angle_gamma   90.00
#
_symmetry.space_group_name_H-M   'P 1'
#
loop_
_entity.id
_entity.type
_entity.pdbx_description
1 polymer ?
#
loop_
_entity_poly.entity_id
_entity_poly.type
_entity_poly.pdbx_seq_one_letter_code
_entity_poly.pdbx_strand_id
1 'polypeptide(L)'
;MPLNTPFGNQELSPDDKALTPEEQELLNRVAAKIVQKQMVVPAILFLESVKPLNWIGSQVMVFLDPFVSAIVGEKSSILFNYKDYNLLRQMMERRENTERLLQKIEELDAIQDQKEREEKSKLKAEKKARGGGRFRKFWRKLLGREKPQDSIPPKKP
;
A
#
# COMPACT_ATOMS: atom_id res chain seq x y z
N MET A 1 -4.03 61.90 5.77
CA MET A 1 -4.76 60.81 6.44
C MET A 1 -4.17 59.50 5.95
N PRO A 2 -3.64 58.61 6.82
CA PRO A 2 -3.25 57.27 6.41
C PRO A 2 -4.49 56.35 6.45
N LEU A 3 -4.78 55.67 5.34
CA LEU A 3 -5.67 54.52 5.32
C LEU A 3 -4.80 53.27 5.38
N ASN A 4 -4.93 52.53 6.47
CA ASN A 4 -4.31 51.23 6.66
C ASN A 4 -5.40 50.16 6.55
N THR A 5 -5.19 49.16 5.70
CA THR A 5 -5.50 47.76 6.02
C THR A 5 -4.73 46.86 5.04
N PRO A 6 -4.39 45.62 5.44
CA PRO A 6 -3.02 45.27 5.80
C PRO A 6 -2.63 43.93 5.16
N PHE A 7 -2.97 43.74 3.88
CA PHE A 7 -2.65 42.54 3.14
C PHE A 7 -2.17 42.97 1.76
N GLY A 8 -0.91 43.42 1.72
CA GLY A 8 -0.17 43.42 0.47
C GLY A 8 -0.22 42.00 -0.07
N ASN A 9 -0.69 41.87 -1.30
CA ASN A 9 -0.68 40.69 -2.16
C ASN A 9 0.05 39.52 -1.50
N GLN A 10 -0.69 38.66 -0.79
CA GLN A 10 -0.12 37.42 -0.29
C GLN A 10 0.14 36.57 -1.53
N GLU A 11 1.31 36.78 -2.15
CA GLU A 11 1.92 35.81 -3.03
C GLU A 11 1.94 34.51 -2.23
N LEU A 12 1.08 33.58 -2.63
CA LEU A 12 1.04 32.22 -2.11
C LEU A 12 2.48 31.72 -2.11
N SER A 13 2.98 31.32 -0.94
CA SER A 13 4.28 30.69 -0.81
C SER A 13 4.43 29.63 -1.92
N PRO A 14 5.59 29.55 -2.62
CA PRO A 14 5.80 28.60 -3.72
C PRO A 14 5.47 27.14 -3.35
N ASP A 15 5.57 26.82 -2.06
CA ASP A 15 5.31 25.49 -1.49
C ASP A 15 3.82 25.09 -1.52
N ASP A 16 2.87 26.04 -1.52
CA ASP A 16 1.43 25.74 -1.39
C ASP A 16 0.66 25.61 -2.71
N LYS A 17 1.34 25.58 -3.87
CA LYS A 17 0.64 25.41 -5.15
C LYS A 17 -0.03 24.02 -5.23
N ALA A 18 -1.36 24.02 -5.38
CA ALA A 18 -2.17 22.82 -5.59
C ALA A 18 -1.74 22.09 -6.88
N LEU A 19 -1.86 20.75 -6.87
CA LEU A 19 -1.65 19.95 -8.09
C LEU A 19 -2.74 20.25 -9.11
N THR A 20 -2.36 20.33 -10.37
CA THR A 20 -3.29 20.27 -11.49
C THR A 20 -3.96 18.88 -11.55
N PRO A 21 -5.12 18.75 -12.20
CA PRO A 21 -5.76 17.44 -12.36
C PRO A 21 -4.87 16.40 -13.03
N GLU A 22 -4.05 16.81 -14.01
CA GLU A 22 -3.11 15.94 -14.72
C GLU A 22 -2.00 15.44 -13.78
N GLU A 23 -1.41 16.35 -12.99
CA GLU A 23 -0.38 15.99 -12.00
C GLU A 23 -0.95 15.05 -10.92
N GLN A 24 -2.17 15.32 -10.45
CA GLN A 24 -2.83 14.47 -9.46
C GLN A 24 -3.13 13.07 -10.02
N GLU A 25 -3.59 12.98 -11.27
CA GLU A 25 -3.83 11.70 -11.93
C GLU A 25 -2.53 10.91 -12.08
N LEU A 26 -1.46 11.58 -12.52
CA LEU A 26 -0.14 10.98 -12.66
C LEU A 26 0.39 10.46 -11.32
N LEU A 27 0.30 11.26 -10.26
CA LEU A 27 0.71 10.86 -8.91
C LEU A 27 -0.03 9.61 -8.44
N ASN A 28 -1.37 9.60 -8.59
CA ASN A 28 -2.20 8.46 -8.23
C ASN A 28 -1.80 7.20 -9.01
N ARG A 29 -1.52 7.35 -10.31
CA ARG A 29 -1.14 6.25 -11.20
C ARG A 29 0.23 5.67 -10.84
N VAL A 30 1.20 6.54 -10.52
CA VAL A 30 2.54 6.15 -10.06
C VAL A 30 2.45 5.39 -8.74
N ALA A 31 1.74 5.93 -7.75
CA ALA A 31 1.54 5.29 -6.45
C ALA A 31 0.87 3.91 -6.59
N ALA A 32 -0.18 3.80 -7.40
CA ALA A 32 -0.86 2.54 -7.66
C ALA A 32 0.08 1.48 -8.27
N LYS A 33 0.95 1.87 -9.20
CA LYS A 33 1.92 0.93 -9.77
C LYS A 33 2.99 0.48 -8.79
N ILE A 34 3.44 1.37 -7.90
CA ILE A 34 4.39 1.01 -6.83
C ILE A 34 3.80 -0.09 -5.96
N VAL A 35 2.55 0.08 -5.51
CA VAL A 35 1.83 -0.88 -4.68
C VAL A 35 1.56 -2.19 -5.45
N GLN A 36 1.08 -2.11 -6.69
CA GLN A 36 0.82 -3.30 -7.53
C GLN A 36 2.07 -4.14 -7.80
N LYS A 37 3.24 -3.49 -7.90
CA LYS A 37 4.52 -4.16 -8.12
C LYS A 37 5.22 -4.58 -6.81
N GLN A 38 4.57 -4.39 -5.65
CA GLN A 38 5.15 -4.69 -4.33
C GLN A 38 6.47 -3.93 -4.07
N MET A 39 6.58 -2.71 -4.61
CA MET A 39 7.76 -1.84 -4.47
C MET A 39 7.59 -0.76 -3.38
N VAL A 40 6.62 -0.92 -2.48
CA VAL A 40 6.29 0.07 -1.44
C VAL A 40 7.49 0.41 -0.57
N VAL A 41 8.12 -0.62 0.02
CA VAL A 41 9.28 -0.45 0.91
C VAL A 41 10.47 0.26 0.22
N PRO A 42 10.98 -0.21 -0.94
CA PRO A 42 12.07 0.49 -1.60
C PRO A 42 11.67 1.89 -2.09
N ALA A 43 10.42 2.11 -2.50
CA ALA A 43 9.95 3.43 -2.91
C ALA A 43 9.90 4.43 -1.74
N ILE A 44 9.37 4.04 -0.59
CA ILE A 44 9.35 4.89 0.61
C ILE A 44 10.77 5.22 1.06
N LEU A 45 11.65 4.21 1.15
CA LEU A 45 13.05 4.43 1.52
C LEU A 45 13.75 5.41 0.57
N PHE A 46 13.50 5.27 -0.73
CA PHE A 46 14.02 6.18 -1.74
C PHE A 46 13.48 7.62 -1.55
N LEU A 47 12.16 7.77 -1.43
CA LEU A 47 11.52 9.08 -1.27
C LEU A 47 11.98 9.78 0.00
N GLU A 48 12.10 9.07 1.12
CA GLU A 48 12.68 9.58 2.37
C GLU A 48 14.15 9.99 2.21
N SER A 49 14.94 9.21 1.45
CA SER A 49 16.34 9.53 1.20
C SER A 49 16.52 10.84 0.41
N VAL A 50 15.56 11.20 -0.45
CA VAL A 50 15.60 12.43 -1.27
C VAL A 50 15.00 13.67 -0.60
N LYS A 51 14.29 13.53 0.52
CA LYS A 51 13.84 14.68 1.34
C LYS A 51 15.00 15.60 1.80
N PRO A 52 16.19 15.12 2.21
CA PRO A 52 17.34 15.97 2.52
C PRO A 52 18.13 16.46 1.29
N LEU A 53 17.81 16.00 0.08
CA LEU A 53 18.67 16.10 -1.11
C LEU A 53 18.54 17.39 -1.94
N ASN A 54 17.98 18.49 -1.40
CA ASN A 54 18.14 19.83 -2.00
C ASN A 54 19.63 20.25 -2.18
N TRP A 55 20.60 19.46 -1.69
CA TRP A 55 22.04 19.77 -1.76
C TRP A 55 22.91 18.79 -2.58
N ILE A 56 22.40 17.65 -3.05
CA ILE A 56 23.22 16.64 -3.77
C ILE A 56 22.43 16.08 -4.97
N GLY A 57 22.19 16.93 -5.98
CA GLY A 57 21.46 16.52 -7.19
C GLY A 57 22.25 15.61 -8.15
N SER A 58 23.57 15.50 -8.02
CA SER A 58 24.42 14.80 -9.02
C SER A 58 24.79 13.35 -8.66
N GLN A 59 24.95 13.02 -7.37
CA GLN A 59 25.42 11.68 -6.94
C GLN A 59 24.28 10.66 -6.83
N VAL A 60 23.06 11.16 -6.67
CA VAL A 60 21.86 10.33 -6.47
C VAL A 60 21.50 9.57 -7.75
N MET A 61 21.65 10.20 -8.91
CA MET A 61 21.35 9.56 -10.19
C MET A 61 22.25 8.35 -10.46
N VAL A 62 23.52 8.38 -10.00
CA VAL A 62 24.48 7.27 -10.16
C VAL A 62 24.15 6.10 -9.23
N PHE A 63 23.67 6.38 -8.01
CA PHE A 63 23.22 5.33 -7.08
C PHE A 63 21.93 4.63 -7.55
N LEU A 64 21.04 5.36 -8.22
CA LEU A 64 19.74 4.83 -8.66
C LEU A 64 19.76 4.12 -10.00
N ASP A 65 20.84 4.24 -10.77
CA ASP A 65 20.99 3.65 -12.11
C ASP A 65 20.59 2.15 -12.21
N PRO A 66 20.99 1.25 -11.28
CA PRO A 66 20.56 -0.16 -11.32
C PRO A 66 19.05 -0.34 -11.05
N PHE A 67 18.43 0.53 -10.26
CA PHE A 67 16.99 0.49 -9.99
C PHE A 67 16.18 1.06 -11.15
N VAL A 68 16.66 2.17 -11.74
CA VAL A 68 16.05 2.76 -12.94
C VAL A 68 16.07 1.76 -14.08
N SER A 69 17.19 1.08 -14.33
CA SER A 69 17.29 0.05 -15.37
C SER A 69 16.36 -1.15 -15.13
N ALA A 70 16.18 -1.59 -13.88
CA ALA A 70 15.23 -2.65 -13.54
C ALA A 70 13.75 -2.23 -13.69
N ILE A 71 13.46 -0.94 -13.49
CA ILE A 71 12.14 -0.33 -13.71
C ILE A 71 11.88 -0.06 -15.21
N VAL A 72 12.94 0.17 -16.00
CA VAL A 72 12.92 0.57 -17.43
C VAL A 72 13.00 -0.63 -18.41
N GLY A 73 12.93 -1.88 -17.92
CA GLY A 73 12.67 -3.03 -18.81
C GLY A 73 11.32 -2.87 -19.54
N GLU A 74 11.30 -3.10 -20.86
CA GLU A 74 10.26 -2.70 -21.85
C GLU A 74 8.76 -2.96 -21.51
N LYS A 75 8.45 -3.69 -20.44
CA LYS A 75 7.07 -4.01 -20.00
C LYS A 75 6.68 -3.45 -18.62
N SER A 76 7.62 -2.84 -17.89
CA SER A 76 7.46 -2.54 -16.45
C SER A 76 7.44 -1.06 -16.08
N SER A 77 7.58 -0.15 -17.04
CA SER A 77 7.74 1.28 -16.75
C SER A 77 6.59 1.80 -15.88
N ILE A 78 6.92 2.35 -14.71
CA ILE A 78 5.96 3.03 -13.82
C ILE A 78 5.31 4.20 -14.57
N LEU A 79 6.08 4.85 -15.43
CA LEU A 79 5.64 5.94 -16.30
C LEU A 79 5.36 5.41 -17.71
N PHE A 80 4.19 5.72 -18.27
CA PHE A 80 3.78 5.09 -19.52
C PHE A 80 4.41 5.72 -20.77
N ASN A 81 4.89 6.95 -20.68
CA ASN A 81 5.43 7.71 -21.81
C ASN A 81 6.42 8.81 -21.34
N TYR A 82 7.09 9.46 -22.30
CA TYR A 82 8.07 10.53 -22.04
C TYR A 82 7.44 11.80 -21.42
N LYS A 83 6.18 12.11 -21.76
CA LYS A 83 5.44 13.25 -21.19
C LYS A 83 5.22 13.05 -19.68
N ASP A 84 4.74 11.88 -19.28
CA ASP A 84 4.53 11.49 -17.88
C ASP A 84 5.86 11.55 -17.11
N TYR A 85 6.97 11.11 -17.72
CA TYR A 85 8.30 11.22 -17.11
C TYR A 85 8.72 12.66 -16.86
N ASN A 86 8.60 13.54 -17.86
CA ASN A 86 8.97 14.94 -17.70
C ASN A 86 8.06 15.68 -16.73
N LEU A 87 6.77 15.34 -16.71
CA LEU A 87 5.82 15.92 -15.78
C LEU A 87 6.13 15.47 -14.36
N LEU A 88 6.36 14.17 -14.13
CA LEU A 88 6.77 13.68 -12.82
C LEU A 88 8.09 14.33 -12.38
N ARG A 89 9.07 14.43 -13.28
CA ARG A 89 10.35 15.10 -12.98
C ARG A 89 10.14 16.53 -12.48
N GLN A 90 9.32 17.32 -13.18
CA GLN A 90 8.98 18.69 -12.77
C GLN A 90 8.22 18.72 -11.44
N MET A 91 7.29 17.78 -11.23
CA MET A 91 6.57 17.66 -9.96
C MET A 91 7.53 17.39 -8.80
N MET A 92 8.52 16.52 -8.97
CA MET A 92 9.47 16.11 -7.94
C MET A 92 10.50 17.19 -7.57
N GLU A 93 10.58 18.29 -8.32
CA GLU A 93 11.39 19.47 -7.93
C GLU A 93 10.80 20.17 -6.69
N ARG A 94 9.53 19.92 -6.37
CA ARG A 94 8.84 20.46 -5.19
C ARG A 94 8.78 19.42 -4.08
N ARG A 95 9.21 19.79 -2.88
CA ARG A 95 9.26 18.90 -1.72
C ARG A 95 7.88 18.38 -1.34
N GLU A 96 6.86 19.21 -1.45
CA GLU A 96 5.48 18.89 -1.06
C GLU A 96 4.92 17.79 -1.96
N ASN A 97 5.32 17.74 -3.23
CA ASN A 97 4.88 16.70 -4.15
C ASN A 97 5.52 15.34 -3.83
N THR A 98 6.75 15.33 -3.32
CA THR A 98 7.40 14.12 -2.80
C THR A 98 6.62 13.57 -1.60
N GLU A 99 6.23 14.46 -0.68
CA GLU A 99 5.43 14.10 0.49
C GLU A 99 4.03 13.61 0.09
N ARG A 100 3.36 14.28 -0.86
CA ARG A 100 2.07 13.84 -1.43
C ARG A 100 2.18 12.45 -2.06
N LEU A 101 3.26 12.16 -2.77
CA LEU A 101 3.48 10.84 -3.38
C LEU A 101 3.70 9.76 -2.30
N LEU A 102 4.50 10.04 -1.28
CA LEU A 102 4.75 9.13 -0.17
C LEU A 102 3.45 8.77 0.56
N GLN A 103 2.67 9.78 0.97
CA GLN A 103 1.39 9.58 1.63
C GLN A 103 0.41 8.77 0.77
N LYS A 104 0.41 9.03 -0.55
CA LYS A 104 -0.47 8.28 -1.46
C LYS A 104 -0.06 6.82 -1.59
N ILE A 105 1.23 6.51 -1.57
CA ILE A 105 1.73 5.12 -1.57
C ILE A 105 1.27 4.41 -0.31
N GLU A 106 1.45 5.02 0.87
CA GLU A 106 1.05 4.45 2.16
C GLU A 106 -0.47 4.19 2.24
N GLU A 107 -1.28 5.15 1.77
CA GLU A 107 -2.74 5.01 1.72
C GLU A 107 -3.15 3.80 0.88
N LEU A 108 -2.58 3.66 -0.33
CA LEU A 108 -2.93 2.58 -1.25
C LEU A 108 -2.42 1.21 -0.76
N ASP A 109 -1.25 1.17 -0.13
CA ASP A 109 -0.71 -0.05 0.48
C ASP A 109 -1.62 -0.53 1.63
N ALA A 110 -2.01 0.36 2.53
CA ALA A 110 -2.92 0.04 3.62
C ALA A 110 -4.27 -0.50 3.12
N ILE A 111 -4.82 0.06 2.04
CA ILE A 111 -6.05 -0.44 1.41
C ILE A 111 -5.85 -1.85 0.83
N GLN A 112 -4.72 -2.12 0.18
CA GLN A 112 -4.42 -3.44 -0.39
C GLN A 112 -4.24 -4.50 0.71
N ASP A 113 -3.55 -4.14 1.79
CA ASP A 113 -3.32 -4.98 2.95
C ASP A 113 -4.63 -5.38 3.66
N GLN A 114 -5.55 -4.42 3.81
CA GLN A 114 -6.86 -4.68 4.40
C GLN A 114 -7.67 -5.66 3.54
N LYS A 115 -7.72 -5.45 2.22
CA LYS A 115 -8.41 -6.34 1.28
C LYS A 115 -7.87 -7.77 1.36
N GLU A 116 -6.55 -7.93 1.37
CA GLU A 116 -5.94 -9.25 1.44
C GLU A 116 -6.24 -9.96 2.79
N ARG A 117 -6.24 -9.21 3.90
CA ARG A 117 -6.60 -9.75 5.23
C ARG A 117 -8.07 -10.18 5.28
N GLU A 118 -8.97 -9.39 4.71
CA GLU A 118 -10.40 -9.74 4.61
C GLU A 118 -10.61 -11.01 3.78
N GLU A 119 -9.98 -11.11 2.62
CA GLU A 119 -10.05 -12.30 1.75
C GLU A 119 -9.50 -13.53 2.47
N LYS A 120 -8.32 -13.42 3.09
CA LYS A 120 -7.73 -14.50 3.91
C LYS A 120 -8.66 -14.90 5.05
N SER A 121 -9.37 -13.96 5.68
CA SER A 121 -10.32 -14.25 6.76
C SER A 121 -11.55 -15.03 6.25
N LYS A 122 -12.12 -14.63 5.11
CA LYS A 122 -13.26 -15.30 4.45
C LYS A 122 -12.90 -16.72 4.03
N LEU A 123 -11.73 -16.89 3.41
CA LEU A 123 -11.20 -18.20 3.02
C LEU A 123 -10.96 -19.11 4.24
N LYS A 124 -10.44 -18.57 5.35
CA LYS A 124 -10.26 -19.33 6.60
C LYS A 124 -11.61 -19.74 7.21
N ALA A 125 -12.61 -18.87 7.20
CA ALA A 125 -13.96 -19.16 7.68
C ALA A 125 -14.64 -20.26 6.85
N GLU A 126 -14.56 -20.18 5.52
CA GLU A 126 -15.11 -21.18 4.60
C GLU A 126 -14.41 -22.55 4.76
N LYS A 127 -13.07 -22.56 4.88
CA LYS A 127 -12.30 -23.78 5.15
C LYS A 127 -12.67 -24.42 6.48
N LYS A 128 -12.87 -23.63 7.55
CA LYS A 128 -13.34 -24.13 8.86
C LYS A 128 -14.74 -24.74 8.75
N ALA A 129 -15.66 -24.09 8.03
CA ALA A 129 -17.02 -24.61 7.79
C ALA A 129 -17.01 -25.93 7.01
N ARG A 130 -16.16 -26.07 5.99
CA ARG A 130 -16.06 -27.29 5.16
C ARG A 130 -15.26 -28.43 5.79
N GLY A 131 -14.19 -28.14 6.53
CA GLY A 131 -13.24 -29.13 7.06
C GLY A 131 -13.58 -29.63 8.46
N GLY A 132 -14.04 -28.76 9.35
CA GLY A 132 -14.39 -29.12 10.74
C GLY A 132 -15.55 -30.10 10.82
N GLY A 133 -16.52 -30.02 9.90
CA GLY A 133 -17.66 -30.93 9.84
C GLY A 133 -17.32 -32.33 9.32
N ARG A 134 -16.37 -32.46 8.39
CA ARG A 134 -16.02 -33.73 7.75
C ARG A 134 -15.18 -34.62 8.67
N PHE A 135 -14.16 -34.04 9.31
CA PHE A 135 -13.34 -34.75 10.29
C PHE A 135 -14.16 -35.10 11.54
N ARG A 136 -14.99 -34.18 12.09
CA ARG A 136 -15.94 -34.54 13.18
C ARG A 136 -16.91 -35.63 12.78
N LYS A 137 -17.49 -35.59 11.57
CA LYS A 137 -18.38 -36.67 11.08
C LYS A 137 -17.64 -37.99 10.95
N PHE A 138 -16.41 -37.97 10.44
CA PHE A 138 -15.55 -39.15 10.31
C PHE A 138 -15.23 -39.76 11.67
N TRP A 139 -14.73 -39.00 12.64
CA TRP A 139 -14.48 -39.47 14.01
C TRP A 139 -15.74 -39.95 14.72
N ARG A 140 -16.88 -39.29 14.50
CA ARG A 140 -18.17 -39.74 15.05
C ARG A 140 -18.63 -41.08 14.45
N LYS A 141 -18.32 -41.32 13.17
CA LYS A 141 -18.60 -42.60 12.49
C LYS A 141 -17.61 -43.69 12.92
N LEU A 142 -16.34 -43.33 13.10
CA LEU A 142 -15.26 -44.24 13.48
C LEU A 142 -15.34 -44.68 14.96
N LEU A 143 -15.72 -43.77 15.85
CA LEU A 143 -15.84 -44.04 17.30
C LEU A 143 -17.14 -44.75 17.69
N GLY A 144 -18.01 -45.12 16.73
CA GLY A 144 -19.17 -46.00 16.93
C GLY A 144 -19.83 -45.89 18.32
N ARG A 145 -20.16 -44.66 18.77
CA ARG A 145 -20.69 -44.45 20.13
C ARG A 145 -22.14 -44.94 20.18
N GLU A 146 -22.32 -46.22 20.38
CA GLU A 146 -23.41 -46.72 21.21
C GLU A 146 -23.13 -46.28 22.65
N LYS A 147 -24.12 -45.65 23.27
CA LYS A 147 -24.04 -45.29 24.69
C LYS A 147 -24.04 -46.59 25.50
N PRO A 148 -23.17 -46.78 26.50
CA PRO A 148 -23.40 -47.83 27.48
C PRO A 148 -24.63 -47.44 28.30
N GLN A 149 -25.69 -48.22 28.16
CA GLN A 149 -26.87 -48.19 29.00
C GLN A 149 -26.59 -49.05 30.24
N ASP A 150 -26.80 -48.47 31.42
CA ASP A 150 -26.91 -49.05 32.77
C ASP A 150 -26.32 -50.44 33.03
N SER A 151 -25.30 -50.49 33.89
CA SER A 151 -25.04 -51.68 34.73
C SER A 151 -24.27 -51.30 36.00
N ILE A 152 -24.97 -50.67 36.96
CA ILE A 152 -24.56 -50.74 38.38
C ILE A 152 -25.34 -51.93 38.96
N PRO A 153 -24.69 -53.06 39.32
CA PRO A 153 -25.40 -54.23 39.83
C PRO A 153 -25.97 -53.94 41.23
N PRO A 154 -27.08 -54.60 41.62
CA PRO A 154 -27.73 -54.34 42.89
C PRO A 154 -26.81 -54.76 44.05
N LYS A 155 -26.74 -53.91 45.08
CA LYS A 155 -26.18 -54.32 46.38
C LYS A 155 -27.04 -55.48 46.91
N LYS A 156 -26.43 -56.67 46.96
CA LYS A 156 -26.96 -57.85 47.65
C LYS A 156 -26.88 -57.65 49.17
N PRO A 157 -27.77 -58.32 49.93
CA PRO A 157 -28.42 -57.78 51.13
C PRO A 157 -27.50 -57.56 52.32
#